data_AF-A0A2R6RFS6-F1
#
_entry.id   AF-A0A2R6RFS6-F1
#
_cell.length_a   1.000
_cell.length_b   1.000
_cell.length_c   1.000
_cell.angle_alpha   90.00
_cell.angle_beta   90.00
_cell.angle_gamma   90.00
#
_symmetry.space_group_name_H-M   'P 1'
#
loop_
_entity.id
_entity.type
_entity.pdbx_description
1 polymer ?
#
loop_
_entity_poly.entity_id
_entity_poly.type
_entity_poly.pdbx_seq_one_letter_code
_entity_poly.pdbx_strand_id
1 'polypeptide(L)'
;MSKEEQGENELKRNEKVIKVARDEDLLEQIGRNIWFDLVDHDKVQSFRIKKKMRFKFFKEAVAKEFGIPVQFQRFWLWGKRQNHTFRPRRPLTSEEESLCVGQLIEVSNETNNAELKLFLEVEFGQDLRPISPPLKRKKDILLFFKLYDPVKEELRYIGRLFVNANGRPVEILTKLNEMAGFAADEEITLFEEIKFQPSVMCEPVDKMFTFRGSQLENGDIICYQKSSQVESCEQFRYPDVRSFLENVCHHQATGHVGLGNQGTVQVDHQDESQHPFPKNNSQDLAYTEAPNVVKEEERVPSESTPRTSCNGIPPPPQALRPTSGTQVHPVNASLLDNIVRSEDAAPAGKVRFLSYWVSSEASFLLERIHGLHEDTFTNFSMKGGPMQTGVLEVFASFIESMSTNKVNEVEALGRAVISLKDFEQVGLDLSWLKQRLDEAKRVNKCSDSVVFMELCASNLEVARARVRELNEGLIKAKAEVEDRLRELPNSLGVDDYILKDVV
;
A
#
# COMPACT_ATOMS: atom_id res chain seq x y z
N MET A 1 -46.51 -13.84 8.67
CA MET A 1 -45.45 -14.85 8.51
C MET A 1 -46.10 -16.22 8.47
N SER A 2 -45.96 -16.95 7.36
CA SER A 2 -46.34 -18.36 7.25
C SER A 2 -45.35 -19.26 8.01
N LYS A 3 -45.69 -20.55 8.17
CA LYS A 3 -44.73 -21.55 8.69
C LYS A 3 -43.53 -21.75 7.77
N GLU A 4 -43.69 -21.49 6.47
CA GLU A 4 -42.59 -21.56 5.48
C GLU A 4 -41.68 -20.34 5.62
N GLU A 5 -42.21 -19.12 5.78
CA GLU A 5 -41.40 -17.94 6.09
C GLU A 5 -40.63 -18.10 7.42
N GLN A 6 -41.21 -18.78 8.42
CA GLN A 6 -40.51 -19.11 9.66
C GLN A 6 -39.40 -20.15 9.43
N GLY A 7 -39.70 -21.25 8.73
CA GLY A 7 -38.73 -22.30 8.42
C GLY A 7 -37.57 -21.80 7.55
N GLU A 8 -37.83 -20.97 6.54
CA GLU A 8 -36.79 -20.32 5.74
C GLU A 8 -35.91 -19.40 6.59
N ASN A 9 -36.50 -18.58 7.47
CA ASN A 9 -35.73 -17.70 8.35
C ASN A 9 -34.89 -18.49 9.36
N GLU A 10 -35.37 -19.64 9.85
CA GLU A 10 -34.56 -20.54 10.68
C GLU A 10 -33.44 -21.24 9.91
N LEU A 11 -33.63 -21.62 8.63
CA LEU A 11 -32.53 -22.07 7.78
C LEU A 11 -31.51 -20.95 7.55
N LYS A 12 -31.97 -19.77 7.10
CA LYS A 12 -31.13 -18.58 6.84
C LYS A 12 -30.35 -18.14 8.09
N ARG A 13 -30.89 -18.36 9.30
CA ARG A 13 -30.21 -18.10 10.59
C ARG A 13 -29.23 -19.21 11.02
N ASN A 14 -29.41 -20.44 10.55
CA ASN A 14 -28.51 -21.57 10.83
C ASN A 14 -27.37 -21.71 9.82
N GLU A 15 -27.41 -21.00 8.70
CA GLU A 15 -26.35 -21.00 7.69
C GLU A 15 -25.48 -19.74 7.75
N LYS A 16 -24.28 -19.84 7.20
CA LYS A 16 -23.24 -18.81 7.16
C LYS A 16 -22.59 -18.82 5.78
N VAL A 17 -22.15 -17.65 5.34
CA VAL A 17 -21.47 -17.47 4.05
C VAL A 17 -19.96 -17.46 4.30
N ILE A 18 -19.21 -18.22 3.50
CA ILE A 18 -17.76 -18.13 3.40
C ILE A 18 -17.42 -17.74 1.96
N LYS A 19 -16.84 -16.57 1.76
CA LYS A 19 -16.29 -16.10 0.48
C LYS A 19 -14.81 -16.45 0.43
N VAL A 20 -14.38 -17.18 -0.60
CA VAL A 20 -13.00 -17.64 -0.78
C VAL A 20 -12.42 -17.04 -2.04
N ALA A 21 -11.36 -16.24 -1.88
CA ALA A 21 -10.55 -15.72 -2.98
C ALA A 21 -9.26 -16.54 -3.12
N ARG A 22 -8.75 -16.67 -4.35
CA ARG A 22 -7.52 -17.38 -4.73
C ARG A 22 -6.67 -16.53 -5.66
N ASP A 23 -5.47 -16.98 -5.99
CA ASP A 23 -4.59 -16.34 -6.96
C ASP A 23 -5.25 -16.17 -8.35
N GLU A 24 -6.16 -17.07 -8.76
CA GLU A 24 -6.92 -16.91 -10.00
C GLU A 24 -7.92 -15.74 -9.95
N ASP A 25 -8.64 -15.58 -8.83
CA ASP A 25 -9.64 -14.52 -8.68
C ASP A 25 -8.97 -13.12 -8.65
N LEU A 26 -7.74 -13.04 -8.15
CA LEU A 26 -6.87 -11.86 -8.20
C LEU A 26 -6.41 -11.57 -9.65
N LEU A 27 -5.97 -12.61 -10.37
CA LEU A 27 -5.52 -12.52 -11.77
C LEU A 27 -6.64 -12.08 -12.73
N GLU A 28 -7.88 -12.48 -12.48
CA GLU A 28 -9.01 -12.14 -13.36
C GLU A 28 -9.56 -10.72 -13.16
N GLN A 29 -9.40 -10.13 -11.97
CA GLN A 29 -10.06 -8.87 -11.60
C GLN A 29 -9.11 -7.66 -11.62
N ILE A 30 -7.85 -7.83 -11.22
CA ILE A 30 -6.84 -6.76 -11.19
C ILE A 30 -6.51 -6.33 -12.63
N GLY A 31 -6.58 -5.02 -12.89
CA GLY A 31 -6.41 -4.39 -14.19
C GLY A 31 -7.69 -4.20 -14.99
N ARG A 32 -8.77 -4.93 -14.64
CA ARG A 32 -10.04 -4.93 -15.42
C ARG A 32 -11.19 -4.24 -14.72
N ASN A 33 -11.43 -4.58 -13.44
CA ASN A 33 -12.48 -3.98 -12.63
C ASN A 33 -12.00 -3.61 -11.21
N ILE A 34 -10.70 -3.75 -10.95
CA ILE A 34 -9.99 -3.42 -9.71
C ILE A 34 -8.60 -2.93 -10.12
N TRP A 35 -8.12 -1.87 -9.49
CA TRP A 35 -6.75 -1.39 -9.68
C TRP A 35 -6.04 -1.23 -8.33
N PHE A 36 -6.75 -0.73 -7.32
CA PHE A 36 -6.32 -0.73 -5.91
C PHE A 36 -6.94 -1.89 -5.12
N ASP A 37 -6.22 -2.38 -4.12
CA ASP A 37 -6.50 -3.59 -3.34
C ASP A 37 -6.51 -4.88 -4.20
N LEU A 38 -6.85 -6.02 -3.62
CA LEU A 38 -6.66 -7.35 -4.25
C LEU A 38 -7.89 -7.89 -5.00
N VAL A 39 -9.10 -7.83 -4.42
CA VAL A 39 -10.25 -8.57 -4.95
C VAL A 39 -11.61 -8.00 -4.53
N ASP A 40 -12.61 -8.13 -5.41
CA ASP A 40 -14.01 -7.87 -5.08
C ASP A 40 -14.63 -9.15 -4.55
N HIS A 41 -14.80 -9.17 -3.22
CA HIS A 41 -15.35 -10.31 -2.50
C HIS A 41 -16.80 -10.67 -2.86
N ASP A 42 -17.54 -9.81 -3.57
CA ASP A 42 -18.89 -10.13 -4.02
C ASP A 42 -18.88 -10.81 -5.40
N LYS A 43 -17.70 -10.91 -6.04
CA LYS A 43 -17.44 -11.66 -7.28
C LYS A 43 -16.67 -12.98 -7.09
N VAL A 44 -16.14 -13.27 -5.90
CA VAL A 44 -15.43 -14.55 -5.62
C VAL A 44 -16.37 -15.66 -5.18
N GLN A 45 -15.90 -16.92 -5.25
CA GLN A 45 -16.74 -18.07 -4.95
C GLN A 45 -17.27 -18.07 -3.51
N SER A 46 -18.58 -18.31 -3.38
CA SER A 46 -19.35 -18.10 -2.16
C SER A 46 -20.03 -19.39 -1.69
N PHE A 47 -19.56 -19.91 -0.56
CA PHE A 47 -20.03 -21.15 0.03
C PHE A 47 -21.04 -20.89 1.14
N ARG A 48 -22.27 -21.40 1.01
CA ARG A 48 -23.28 -21.37 2.08
C ARG A 48 -23.19 -22.64 2.92
N ILE A 49 -22.76 -22.50 4.18
CA ILE A 49 -22.38 -23.60 5.07
C ILE A 49 -23.16 -23.52 6.39
N LYS A 50 -23.62 -24.66 6.90
CA LYS A 50 -24.32 -24.75 8.19
C LYS A 50 -23.39 -24.37 9.35
N LYS A 51 -23.84 -23.48 10.25
CA LYS A 51 -23.07 -22.92 11.38
C LYS A 51 -22.30 -23.97 12.19
N LYS A 52 -22.91 -25.16 12.38
CA LYS A 52 -22.36 -26.28 13.16
C LYS A 52 -21.35 -27.18 12.43
N MET A 53 -21.12 -26.99 11.12
CA MET A 53 -20.10 -27.76 10.37
C MET A 53 -18.70 -27.43 10.90
N ARG A 54 -17.87 -28.44 11.16
CA ARG A 54 -16.44 -28.26 11.51
C ARG A 54 -15.68 -27.73 10.29
N PHE A 55 -14.77 -26.79 10.49
CA PHE A 55 -14.02 -26.17 9.39
C PHE A 55 -13.25 -27.20 8.55
N LYS A 56 -12.76 -28.29 9.15
CA LYS A 56 -12.13 -29.42 8.41
C LYS A 56 -13.03 -30.03 7.33
N PHE A 57 -14.34 -30.19 7.57
CA PHE A 57 -15.28 -30.67 6.55
C PHE A 57 -15.63 -29.59 5.50
N PHE A 58 -15.48 -28.31 5.84
CA PHE A 58 -15.55 -27.25 4.83
C PHE A 58 -14.35 -27.31 3.86
N LYS A 59 -13.13 -27.68 4.33
CA LYS A 59 -11.98 -27.93 3.45
C LYS A 59 -12.27 -29.01 2.39
N GLU A 60 -13.07 -30.03 2.73
CA GLU A 60 -13.52 -31.06 1.77
C GLU A 60 -14.49 -30.50 0.71
N ALA A 61 -15.39 -29.59 1.09
CA ALA A 61 -16.27 -28.89 0.14
C ALA A 61 -15.46 -28.02 -0.82
N VAL A 62 -14.46 -27.28 -0.32
CA VAL A 62 -13.51 -26.51 -1.14
C VAL A 62 -12.67 -27.42 -2.04
N ALA A 63 -12.27 -28.61 -1.56
CA ALA A 63 -11.53 -29.58 -2.35
C ALA A 63 -12.35 -30.14 -3.52
N LYS A 64 -13.67 -30.33 -3.32
CA LYS A 64 -14.60 -30.72 -4.37
C LYS A 64 -14.82 -29.61 -5.39
N GLU A 65 -14.94 -28.36 -4.94
CA GLU A 65 -15.27 -27.22 -5.79
C GLU A 65 -14.12 -26.80 -6.71
N PHE A 66 -12.91 -26.68 -6.16
CA PHE A 66 -11.73 -26.22 -6.91
C PHE A 66 -10.81 -27.36 -7.38
N GLY A 67 -11.07 -28.61 -6.98
CA GLY A 67 -10.20 -29.75 -7.27
C GLY A 67 -8.89 -29.79 -6.46
N ILE A 68 -8.80 -29.02 -5.36
CA ILE A 68 -7.57 -28.81 -4.60
C ILE A 68 -7.60 -29.62 -3.28
N PRO A 69 -6.84 -30.73 -3.15
CA PRO A 69 -6.87 -31.59 -1.96
C PRO A 69 -6.62 -30.86 -0.63
N VAL A 70 -7.28 -31.31 0.44
CA VAL A 70 -7.33 -30.67 1.76
C VAL A 70 -5.94 -30.36 2.35
N GLN A 71 -4.96 -31.24 2.14
CA GLN A 71 -3.58 -31.08 2.62
C GLN A 71 -2.78 -29.98 1.89
N PHE A 72 -3.27 -29.51 0.73
CA PHE A 72 -2.66 -28.45 -0.07
C PHE A 72 -3.36 -27.09 0.10
N GLN A 73 -4.39 -27.00 0.96
CA GLN A 73 -5.13 -25.78 1.26
C GLN A 73 -4.61 -25.09 2.53
N ARG A 74 -4.08 -23.86 2.42
CA ARG A 74 -3.83 -22.97 3.55
C ARG A 74 -4.74 -21.75 3.49
N PHE A 75 -5.62 -21.58 4.48
CA PHE A 75 -6.53 -20.44 4.53
C PHE A 75 -5.97 -19.28 5.35
N TRP A 76 -6.18 -18.07 4.85
CA TRP A 76 -5.85 -16.80 5.48
C TRP A 76 -7.10 -16.01 5.81
N LEU A 77 -7.12 -15.41 7.00
CA LEU A 77 -8.11 -14.40 7.37
C LEU A 77 -7.75 -13.07 6.69
N TRP A 78 -8.74 -12.45 6.06
CA TRP A 78 -8.64 -11.05 5.67
C TRP A 78 -8.88 -10.15 6.89
N GLY A 79 -8.18 -9.02 6.95
CA GLY A 79 -8.35 -8.00 7.98
C GLY A 79 -8.52 -6.62 7.38
N LYS A 80 -9.39 -5.79 7.97
CA LYS A 80 -9.50 -4.38 7.63
C LYS A 80 -8.43 -3.59 8.39
N ARG A 81 -7.65 -2.77 7.70
CA ARG A 81 -6.60 -1.95 8.31
C ARG A 81 -7.05 -0.50 8.52
N GLN A 82 -6.26 0.28 9.26
CA GLN A 82 -6.57 1.67 9.63
C GLN A 82 -6.68 2.60 8.39
N ASN A 83 -5.86 2.36 7.36
CA ASN A 83 -5.91 3.00 6.04
C ASN A 83 -7.13 2.60 5.16
N HIS A 84 -8.08 1.84 5.72
CA HIS A 84 -9.28 1.28 5.10
C HIS A 84 -9.08 0.17 4.05
N THR A 85 -7.84 -0.25 3.76
CA THR A 85 -7.57 -1.46 2.95
C THR A 85 -8.14 -2.71 3.62
N PHE A 86 -8.37 -3.76 2.83
CA PHE A 86 -8.81 -5.06 3.32
C PHE A 86 -7.92 -6.15 2.70
N ARG A 87 -6.98 -6.69 3.48
CA ARG A 87 -5.88 -7.54 2.98
C ARG A 87 -5.75 -8.87 3.76
N PRO A 88 -5.16 -9.94 3.19
CA PRO A 88 -4.84 -11.18 3.92
C PRO A 88 -3.84 -10.92 5.06
N ARG A 89 -4.31 -11.03 6.31
CA ARG A 89 -3.57 -10.61 7.53
C ARG A 89 -2.73 -11.73 8.14
N ARG A 90 -3.29 -12.94 8.26
CA ARG A 90 -2.60 -14.12 8.79
C ARG A 90 -3.26 -15.43 8.36
N PRO A 91 -2.53 -16.56 8.32
CA PRO A 91 -3.16 -17.87 8.21
C PRO A 91 -4.05 -18.18 9.43
N LEU A 92 -4.99 -19.11 9.24
CA LEU A 92 -5.68 -19.79 10.33
C LEU A 92 -4.71 -20.66 11.13
N THR A 93 -4.94 -20.79 12.44
CA THR A 93 -4.22 -21.73 13.30
C THR A 93 -4.86 -23.13 13.31
N SER A 94 -4.12 -24.12 13.80
CA SER A 94 -4.62 -25.51 13.97
C SER A 94 -5.84 -25.59 14.89
N GLU A 95 -5.91 -24.69 15.88
CA GLU A 95 -7.00 -24.56 16.82
C GLU A 95 -8.23 -23.95 16.14
N GLU A 96 -8.05 -22.93 15.31
CA GLU A 96 -9.11 -22.30 14.51
C GLU A 96 -9.69 -23.25 13.46
N GLU A 97 -8.85 -24.01 12.74
CA GLU A 97 -9.32 -25.06 11.83
C GLU A 97 -10.05 -26.22 12.56
N SER A 98 -9.95 -26.31 13.88
CA SER A 98 -10.71 -27.29 14.68
C SER A 98 -12.14 -26.85 15.01
N LEU A 99 -12.46 -25.55 14.92
CA LEU A 99 -13.75 -24.98 15.29
C LEU A 99 -14.89 -25.39 14.34
N CYS A 100 -16.13 -25.08 14.69
CA CYS A 100 -17.20 -24.98 13.70
C CYS A 100 -17.22 -23.60 13.02
N VAL A 101 -17.72 -23.54 11.78
CA VAL A 101 -17.76 -22.31 10.96
C VAL A 101 -18.39 -21.14 11.71
N GLY A 102 -19.42 -21.39 12.52
CA GLY A 102 -20.03 -20.37 13.38
C GLY A 102 -19.09 -19.78 14.42
N GLN A 103 -18.39 -20.64 15.15
CA GLN A 103 -17.41 -20.22 16.15
C GLN A 103 -16.21 -19.52 15.51
N LEU A 104 -15.78 -20.00 14.33
CA LEU A 104 -14.68 -19.37 13.58
C LEU A 104 -15.03 -17.93 13.20
N ILE A 105 -16.23 -17.70 12.64
CA ILE A 105 -16.76 -16.36 12.35
C ILE A 105 -16.82 -15.49 13.61
N GLU A 106 -17.27 -16.07 14.73
CA GLU A 106 -17.40 -15.37 16.02
C GLU A 106 -16.06 -14.97 16.66
N VAL A 107 -14.93 -15.61 16.29
CA VAL A 107 -13.58 -15.22 16.74
C VAL A 107 -12.76 -14.47 15.69
N SER A 108 -13.09 -14.57 14.39
CA SER A 108 -12.36 -13.88 13.32
C SER A 108 -12.85 -12.47 13.03
N ASN A 109 -14.15 -12.21 13.23
CA ASN A 109 -14.79 -11.00 12.73
C ASN A 109 -14.80 -9.88 13.77
N GLU A 110 -13.72 -9.08 13.77
CA GLU A 110 -13.61 -7.82 14.54
C GLU A 110 -14.70 -6.79 14.19
N THR A 111 -15.37 -6.93 13.04
CA THR A 111 -16.59 -6.20 12.67
C THR A 111 -17.71 -7.20 12.36
N ASN A 112 -18.92 -6.95 12.90
CA ASN A 112 -19.96 -7.95 13.17
C ASN A 112 -20.75 -8.45 11.93
N ASN A 113 -20.04 -8.78 10.86
CA ASN A 113 -20.59 -9.25 9.59
C ASN A 113 -20.94 -10.75 9.65
N ALA A 114 -22.01 -11.13 8.96
CA ALA A 114 -22.49 -12.52 8.92
C ALA A 114 -21.66 -13.47 8.03
N GLU A 115 -20.66 -12.94 7.31
CA GLU A 115 -19.82 -13.65 6.34
C GLU A 115 -18.38 -13.84 6.87
N LEU A 116 -17.76 -14.95 6.53
CA LEU A 116 -16.31 -15.14 6.61
C LEU A 116 -15.69 -14.79 5.25
N LYS A 117 -14.58 -14.05 5.24
CA LYS A 117 -13.79 -13.78 4.02
C LYS A 117 -12.41 -14.42 4.19
N LEU A 118 -12.05 -15.32 3.28
CA LEU A 118 -10.81 -16.09 3.30
C LEU A 118 -10.01 -15.91 2.00
N PHE A 119 -8.69 -15.94 2.10
CA PHE A 119 -7.80 -16.16 0.96
C PHE A 119 -7.26 -17.58 1.05
N LEU A 120 -7.28 -18.31 -0.05
CA LEU A 120 -6.82 -19.69 -0.16
C LEU A 120 -5.45 -19.71 -0.86
N GLU A 121 -4.41 -19.84 -0.06
CA GLU A 121 -3.05 -20.09 -0.53
C GLU A 121 -2.92 -21.55 -0.99
N VAL A 122 -2.48 -21.71 -2.23
CA VAL A 122 -2.21 -23.00 -2.89
C VAL A 122 -0.92 -22.84 -3.68
N GLU A 123 -0.04 -23.83 -3.59
CA GLU A 123 1.21 -23.85 -4.35
C GLU A 123 1.15 -24.93 -5.41
N PHE A 124 1.79 -24.70 -6.56
CA PHE A 124 1.82 -25.65 -7.68
C PHE A 124 3.25 -26.08 -7.99
N GLY A 125 3.43 -27.36 -8.29
CA GLY A 125 4.67 -27.91 -8.82
C GLY A 125 4.93 -27.51 -10.27
N GLN A 126 6.10 -27.84 -10.80
CA GLN A 126 6.46 -27.67 -12.22
C GLN A 126 5.55 -28.50 -13.16
N ASP A 127 4.88 -29.52 -12.63
CA ASP A 127 3.86 -30.34 -13.31
C ASP A 127 2.44 -29.76 -13.20
N LEU A 128 2.31 -28.51 -12.71
CA LEU A 128 1.06 -27.79 -12.45
C LEU A 128 0.10 -28.51 -11.48
N ARG A 129 0.63 -29.39 -10.61
CA ARG A 129 -0.17 -30.05 -9.57
C ARG A 129 -0.04 -29.32 -8.22
N PRO A 130 -1.12 -29.26 -7.42
CA PRO A 130 -1.03 -28.75 -6.05
C PRO A 130 0.01 -29.49 -5.21
N ILE A 131 0.86 -28.75 -4.51
CA ILE A 131 1.89 -29.25 -3.59
C ILE A 131 1.67 -28.69 -2.18
N SER A 132 2.32 -29.28 -1.18
CA SER A 132 2.26 -28.83 0.22
C SER A 132 2.77 -27.39 0.36
N PRO A 133 1.93 -26.41 0.79
CA PRO A 133 2.36 -25.02 0.90
C PRO A 133 3.55 -24.87 1.86
N PRO A 134 4.59 -24.08 1.52
CA PRO A 134 5.87 -24.06 2.23
C PRO A 134 5.67 -23.70 3.69
N LEU A 135 6.55 -24.22 4.56
CA LEU A 135 6.49 -23.91 5.99
C LEU A 135 6.80 -22.41 6.21
N LYS A 136 5.76 -21.60 6.37
CA LYS A 136 5.86 -20.18 6.71
C LYS A 136 6.61 -20.03 8.03
N ARG A 137 7.85 -19.54 7.99
CA ARG A 137 8.64 -19.32 9.20
C ARG A 137 8.07 -18.12 9.96
N LYS A 138 8.40 -18.02 11.26
CA LYS A 138 7.94 -16.92 12.13
C LYS A 138 8.33 -15.52 11.63
N LYS A 139 9.38 -15.40 10.82
CA LYS A 139 9.85 -14.14 10.20
C LYS A 139 9.38 -13.94 8.75
N ASP A 140 8.73 -14.92 8.14
CA ASP A 140 8.31 -14.81 6.74
C ASP A 140 7.00 -14.00 6.67
N ILE A 141 6.90 -13.04 5.76
CA ILE A 141 5.68 -12.27 5.45
C ILE A 141 5.22 -12.59 4.03
N LEU A 142 3.90 -12.57 3.80
CA LEU A 142 3.32 -12.79 2.47
C LEU A 142 3.09 -11.44 1.78
N LEU A 143 3.82 -11.19 0.69
CA LEU A 143 3.68 -10.02 -0.16
C LEU A 143 3.02 -10.40 -1.49
N PHE A 144 2.20 -9.50 -2.01
CA PHE A 144 1.52 -9.60 -3.31
C PHE A 144 2.16 -8.62 -4.30
N PHE A 145 2.17 -8.97 -5.59
CA PHE A 145 2.85 -8.17 -6.60
C PHE A 145 1.93 -7.81 -7.77
N LYS A 146 2.02 -6.56 -8.21
CA LYS A 146 1.38 -6.05 -9.41
C LYS A 146 2.45 -5.47 -10.34
N LEU A 147 2.27 -5.65 -11.64
CA LEU A 147 3.16 -5.10 -12.67
C LEU A 147 2.40 -4.08 -13.50
N TYR A 148 2.95 -2.87 -13.56
CA TYR A 148 2.45 -1.76 -14.37
C TYR A 148 3.21 -1.66 -15.69
N ASP A 149 2.48 -1.48 -16.79
CA ASP A 149 3.02 -1.24 -18.12
C ASP A 149 2.52 0.12 -18.66
N PRO A 150 3.34 1.18 -18.58
CA PRO A 150 2.97 2.52 -19.05
C PRO A 150 2.77 2.62 -20.57
N VAL A 151 3.22 1.63 -21.37
CA VAL A 151 2.95 1.59 -22.82
C VAL A 151 1.50 1.19 -23.10
N LYS A 152 0.90 0.39 -22.20
CA LYS A 152 -0.49 -0.08 -22.32
C LYS A 152 -1.47 0.62 -21.38
N GLU A 153 -0.96 1.43 -20.46
CA GLU A 153 -1.70 1.94 -19.29
C GLU A 153 -2.34 0.79 -18.47
N GLU A 154 -1.68 -0.38 -18.41
CA GLU A 154 -2.20 -1.62 -17.82
C GLU A 154 -1.53 -1.95 -16.47
N LEU A 155 -2.31 -2.36 -15.47
CA LEU A 155 -1.83 -2.83 -14.16
C LEU A 155 -2.30 -4.27 -13.92
N ARG A 156 -1.42 -5.26 -14.03
CA ARG A 156 -1.76 -6.70 -13.94
C ARG A 156 -1.26 -7.36 -12.66
N TYR A 157 -2.01 -8.31 -12.12
CA TYR A 157 -1.49 -9.22 -11.09
C TYR A 157 -0.49 -10.21 -11.68
N ILE A 158 0.51 -10.57 -10.89
CA ILE A 158 1.63 -11.45 -11.31
C ILE A 158 2.04 -12.47 -10.22
N GLY A 159 1.27 -12.58 -9.15
CA GLY A 159 1.52 -13.53 -8.06
C GLY A 159 1.95 -12.89 -6.74
N ARG A 160 2.45 -13.75 -5.85
CA ARG A 160 2.77 -13.46 -4.44
C ARG A 160 4.02 -14.23 -4.03
N LEU A 161 4.73 -13.74 -3.02
CA LEU A 161 5.93 -14.39 -2.47
C LEU A 161 5.93 -14.36 -0.94
N PHE A 162 6.45 -15.42 -0.33
CA PHE A 162 6.96 -15.35 1.03
C PHE A 162 8.36 -14.75 1.02
N VAL A 163 8.55 -13.63 1.73
CA VAL A 163 9.87 -13.04 1.96
C VAL A 163 10.18 -13.03 3.45
N ASN A 164 11.46 -13.21 3.81
CA ASN A 164 11.91 -12.99 5.19
C ASN A 164 11.82 -11.48 5.48
N ALA A 165 11.07 -11.08 6.51
CA ALA A 165 10.88 -9.67 6.85
C ALA A 165 12.19 -8.92 7.21
N ASN A 166 13.24 -9.65 7.57
CA ASN A 166 14.59 -9.12 7.79
C ASN A 166 15.48 -9.13 6.52
N GLY A 167 15.03 -9.68 5.41
CA GLY A 167 15.67 -9.57 4.09
C GLY A 167 15.30 -8.25 3.40
N ARG A 168 15.83 -8.01 2.19
CA ARG A 168 15.71 -6.75 1.44
C ARG A 168 15.11 -6.96 0.05
N PRO A 169 14.39 -5.99 -0.55
CA PRO A 169 13.84 -6.13 -1.90
C PRO A 169 14.89 -6.40 -2.99
N VAL A 170 16.12 -5.90 -2.84
CA VAL A 170 17.24 -6.21 -3.75
C VAL A 170 17.54 -7.72 -3.86
N GLU A 171 17.20 -8.51 -2.83
CA GLU A 171 17.46 -9.95 -2.77
C GLU A 171 16.41 -10.79 -3.53
N ILE A 172 15.33 -10.17 -4.03
CA ILE A 172 14.26 -10.84 -4.80
C ILE A 172 14.09 -10.34 -6.23
N LEU A 173 14.83 -9.32 -6.69
CA LEU A 173 14.61 -8.67 -7.99
C LEU A 173 14.64 -9.65 -9.16
N THR A 174 15.60 -10.58 -9.19
CA THR A 174 15.67 -11.61 -10.24
C THR A 174 14.43 -12.51 -10.27
N LYS A 175 13.80 -12.79 -9.12
CA LYS A 175 12.55 -13.56 -9.05
C LYS A 175 11.34 -12.74 -9.49
N LEU A 176 11.33 -11.43 -9.21
CA LEU A 176 10.33 -10.53 -9.76
C LEU A 176 10.45 -10.47 -11.29
N ASN A 177 11.65 -10.30 -11.84
CA ASN A 177 11.88 -10.34 -13.28
C ASN A 177 11.43 -11.67 -13.91
N GLU A 178 11.72 -12.81 -13.27
CA GLU A 178 11.21 -14.13 -13.69
C GLU A 178 9.67 -14.18 -13.72
N MET A 179 8.98 -13.66 -12.70
CA MET A 179 7.52 -13.58 -12.62
C MET A 179 6.91 -12.59 -13.63
N ALA A 180 7.63 -11.53 -13.98
CA ALA A 180 7.22 -10.54 -14.97
C ALA A 180 7.31 -11.05 -16.41
N GLY A 181 8.25 -11.98 -16.68
CA GLY A 181 8.69 -12.36 -18.01
C GLY A 181 9.80 -11.46 -18.57
N PHE A 182 10.61 -10.85 -17.69
CA PHE A 182 11.70 -9.93 -18.04
C PHE A 182 13.08 -10.61 -18.02
N ALA A 183 14.11 -9.91 -18.51
CA ALA A 183 15.50 -10.34 -18.37
C ALA A 183 15.90 -10.38 -16.88
N ALA A 184 16.78 -11.31 -16.50
CA ALA A 184 17.17 -11.53 -15.10
C ALA A 184 17.79 -10.29 -14.44
N ASP A 185 18.45 -9.47 -15.24
CA ASP A 185 19.15 -8.21 -14.96
C ASP A 185 18.35 -6.95 -15.34
N GLU A 186 17.10 -7.08 -15.78
CA GLU A 186 16.21 -5.95 -16.05
C GLU A 186 16.08 -5.07 -14.81
N GLU A 187 16.30 -3.76 -14.95
CA GLU A 187 16.13 -2.84 -13.84
C GLU A 187 14.65 -2.47 -13.66
N ILE A 188 14.13 -2.72 -12.45
CA ILE A 188 12.75 -2.44 -12.08
C ILE A 188 12.67 -1.48 -10.89
N THR A 189 11.69 -0.57 -10.91
CA THR A 189 11.37 0.34 -9.79
C THR A 189 10.16 -0.19 -9.04
N LEU A 190 10.26 -0.20 -7.70
CA LEU A 190 9.28 -0.78 -6.79
C LEU A 190 8.51 0.33 -6.04
N PHE A 191 7.20 0.16 -5.87
CA PHE A 191 6.32 1.06 -5.13
C PHE A 191 5.36 0.27 -4.24
N GLU A 192 5.12 0.72 -3.01
CA GLU A 192 4.14 0.11 -2.10
C GLU A 192 2.74 0.70 -2.33
N GLU A 193 1.70 -0.14 -2.40
CA GLU A 193 0.31 0.32 -2.52
C GLU A 193 -0.35 0.42 -1.12
N ILE A 194 -0.25 1.62 -0.52
CA ILE A 194 -0.59 1.89 0.89
C ILE A 194 -2.05 2.33 1.07
N LYS A 195 -2.55 3.28 0.27
CA LYS A 195 -3.87 3.91 0.45
C LYS A 195 -4.43 4.44 -0.87
N PHE A 196 -5.77 4.51 -0.99
CA PHE A 196 -6.45 5.00 -2.20
C PHE A 196 -7.22 6.30 -1.99
N GLN A 197 -8.01 6.39 -0.90
CA GLN A 197 -8.91 7.51 -0.62
C GLN A 197 -8.67 8.08 0.78
N PRO A 198 -8.84 9.40 1.00
CA PRO A 198 -9.28 10.41 0.03
C PRO A 198 -8.22 10.80 -1.02
N SER A 199 -6.97 10.37 -0.83
CA SER A 199 -5.88 10.52 -1.79
C SER A 199 -5.03 9.25 -1.86
N VAL A 200 -4.46 9.00 -3.04
CA VAL A 200 -3.61 7.85 -3.29
C VAL A 200 -2.27 8.03 -2.58
N MET A 201 -1.82 6.96 -1.93
CA MET A 201 -0.50 6.85 -1.33
C MET A 201 0.13 5.60 -1.93
N CYS A 202 0.96 5.81 -2.95
CA CYS A 202 1.80 4.79 -3.55
C CYS A 202 3.24 5.32 -3.53
N GLU A 203 4.09 4.72 -2.70
CA GLU A 203 5.40 5.31 -2.32
C GLU A 203 6.57 4.42 -2.75
N PRO A 204 7.70 4.97 -3.23
CA PRO A 204 8.84 4.18 -3.69
C PRO A 204 9.46 3.32 -2.58
N VAL A 205 9.71 2.04 -2.85
CA VAL A 205 10.35 1.12 -1.91
C VAL A 205 11.86 1.15 -2.09
N ASP A 206 12.59 1.59 -1.04
CA ASP A 206 14.05 1.52 -1.01
C ASP A 206 14.53 0.05 -1.08
N LYS A 207 15.12 -0.32 -2.22
CA LYS A 207 15.63 -1.66 -2.53
C LYS A 207 16.67 -2.16 -1.51
N MET A 208 17.36 -1.24 -0.82
CA MET A 208 18.42 -1.53 0.15
C MET A 208 17.92 -1.66 1.59
N PHE A 209 16.71 -1.22 1.89
CA PHE A 209 16.08 -1.38 3.20
C PHE A 209 15.56 -2.80 3.41
N THR A 210 15.44 -3.23 4.66
CA THR A 210 14.76 -4.51 4.95
C THR A 210 13.25 -4.32 4.83
N PHE A 211 12.51 -5.35 4.42
CA PHE A 211 11.05 -5.25 4.26
C PHE A 211 10.38 -4.70 5.54
N ARG A 212 10.77 -5.20 6.72
CA ARG A 212 10.29 -4.70 8.02
C ARG A 212 10.77 -3.28 8.34
N GLY A 213 11.95 -2.88 7.88
CA GLY A 213 12.44 -1.50 7.99
C GLY A 213 11.61 -0.51 7.16
N SER A 214 11.06 -0.98 6.04
CA SER A 214 10.04 -0.27 5.25
C SER A 214 8.61 -0.48 5.79
N GLN A 215 8.44 -1.03 7.00
CA GLN A 215 7.16 -1.34 7.65
C GLN A 215 6.27 -2.42 6.98
N LEU A 216 6.76 -3.09 5.94
CA LEU A 216 6.00 -4.11 5.21
C LEU A 216 5.66 -5.34 6.08
N GLU A 217 4.40 -5.77 6.00
CA GLU A 217 3.77 -6.86 6.71
C GLU A 217 3.05 -7.86 5.77
N ASN A 218 2.12 -8.67 6.30
CA ASN A 218 1.38 -9.63 5.47
C ASN A 218 0.23 -8.94 4.72
N GLY A 219 0.08 -9.25 3.44
CA GLY A 219 -0.96 -8.68 2.59
C GLY A 219 -0.62 -7.30 2.03
N ASP A 220 0.64 -6.87 2.11
CA ASP A 220 1.10 -5.69 1.37
C ASP A 220 1.30 -6.01 -0.10
N ILE A 221 1.09 -4.98 -0.92
CA ILE A 221 1.17 -5.04 -2.37
C ILE A 221 2.34 -4.17 -2.80
N ILE A 222 3.29 -4.77 -3.51
CA ILE A 222 4.35 -4.04 -4.23
C ILE A 222 3.95 -3.99 -5.70
N CYS A 223 3.64 -2.79 -6.18
CA CYS A 223 3.58 -2.48 -7.59
C CYS A 223 5.00 -2.29 -8.14
N TYR A 224 5.29 -2.73 -9.35
CA TYR A 224 6.55 -2.39 -10.02
C TYR A 224 6.43 -2.27 -11.54
N GLN A 225 7.47 -1.71 -12.15
CA GLN A 225 7.61 -1.46 -13.58
C GLN A 225 9.11 -1.35 -13.94
N LYS A 226 9.46 -1.28 -15.23
CA LYS A 226 10.86 -1.08 -15.66
C LYS A 226 11.33 0.34 -15.34
N SER A 227 12.58 0.49 -14.85
CA SER A 227 13.16 1.80 -14.52
C SER A 227 13.24 2.72 -15.73
N SER A 228 13.64 2.19 -16.89
CA SER A 228 13.78 2.93 -18.16
C SER A 228 12.50 3.62 -18.64
N GLN A 229 11.32 3.08 -18.28
CA GLN A 229 10.02 3.67 -18.62
C GLN A 229 9.64 4.85 -17.70
N VAL A 230 10.21 4.90 -16.49
CA VAL A 230 10.06 6.03 -15.56
C VAL A 230 10.96 7.20 -15.97
N GLU A 231 12.15 6.90 -16.51
CA GLU A 231 13.08 7.93 -17.00
C GLU A 231 12.57 8.63 -18.27
N SER A 232 11.84 7.92 -19.13
CA SER A 232 11.21 8.47 -20.35
C SER A 232 9.88 9.20 -20.09
N CYS A 233 9.84 10.06 -19.07
CA CYS A 233 8.62 10.78 -18.61
C CYS A 233 7.88 11.56 -19.70
N GLU A 234 8.55 12.00 -20.77
CA GLU A 234 7.92 12.77 -21.86
C GLU A 234 7.11 11.90 -22.85
N GLN A 235 7.24 10.57 -22.80
CA GLN A 235 6.60 9.66 -23.78
C GLN A 235 5.25 9.09 -23.33
N PHE A 236 4.98 9.02 -22.02
CA PHE A 236 3.81 8.31 -21.47
C PHE A 236 2.89 9.24 -20.69
N ARG A 237 1.57 9.07 -20.85
CA ARG A 237 0.54 9.85 -20.13
C ARG A 237 0.61 9.66 -18.62
N TYR A 238 0.90 8.43 -18.20
CA TYR A 238 1.12 8.05 -16.80
C TYR A 238 2.46 7.28 -16.77
N PRO A 239 3.61 7.95 -16.57
CA PRO A 239 4.92 7.31 -16.66
C PRO A 239 5.17 6.34 -15.49
N ASP A 240 4.49 6.53 -14.35
CA ASP A 240 4.56 5.62 -13.21
C ASP A 240 3.19 5.15 -12.70
N VAL A 241 3.22 4.02 -11.99
CA VAL A 241 2.04 3.36 -11.41
C VAL A 241 1.30 4.24 -10.41
N ARG A 242 2.00 5.19 -9.76
CA ARG A 242 1.40 6.14 -8.83
C ARG A 242 0.51 7.13 -9.58
N SER A 243 1.03 7.75 -10.63
CA SER A 243 0.32 8.69 -11.52
C SER A 243 -0.91 8.03 -12.14
N PHE A 244 -0.77 6.76 -12.55
CA PHE A 244 -1.87 5.93 -13.03
C PHE A 244 -2.94 5.69 -11.95
N LEU A 245 -2.56 5.28 -10.73
CA LEU A 245 -3.51 5.05 -9.63
C LEU A 245 -4.18 6.36 -9.17
N GLU A 246 -3.47 7.49 -9.12
CA GLU A 246 -4.03 8.81 -8.86
C GLU A 246 -5.12 9.16 -9.90
N ASN A 247 -4.86 8.92 -11.19
CA ASN A 247 -5.85 9.07 -12.25
C ASN A 247 -7.08 8.17 -12.08
N VAL A 248 -6.89 6.87 -11.77
CA VAL A 248 -8.01 5.94 -11.54
C VAL A 248 -8.83 6.35 -10.32
N CYS A 249 -8.20 6.84 -9.25
CA CYS A 249 -8.89 7.37 -8.08
C CYS A 249 -9.77 8.59 -8.42
N HIS A 250 -9.27 9.54 -9.20
CA HIS A 250 -10.06 10.70 -9.64
C HIS A 250 -11.28 10.29 -10.49
N HIS A 251 -11.14 9.31 -11.38
CA HIS A 251 -12.27 8.81 -12.18
C HIS A 251 -13.33 8.09 -11.34
N GLN A 252 -12.91 7.27 -10.37
CA GLN A 252 -13.84 6.62 -9.44
C GLN A 252 -14.53 7.63 -8.51
N ALA A 253 -13.84 8.67 -8.06
CA ALA A 253 -14.42 9.73 -7.23
C ALA A 253 -15.40 10.65 -8.00
N THR A 254 -15.23 10.78 -9.31
CA THR A 254 -16.10 11.60 -10.20
C THR A 254 -17.20 10.80 -10.91
N GLY A 255 -17.30 9.49 -10.64
CA GLY A 255 -18.38 8.62 -11.14
C GLY A 255 -18.32 8.27 -12.63
N HIS A 256 -17.24 8.59 -13.33
CA HIS A 256 -17.08 8.26 -14.76
C HIS A 256 -16.62 6.80 -14.94
N VAL A 257 -17.59 5.90 -15.15
CA VAL A 257 -17.33 4.52 -15.60
C VAL A 257 -17.00 4.56 -17.09
N GLY A 258 -15.72 4.55 -17.46
CA GLY A 258 -15.33 4.87 -18.84
C GLY A 258 -13.88 4.61 -19.29
N LEU A 259 -13.19 3.58 -18.78
CA LEU A 259 -11.97 3.06 -19.44
C LEU A 259 -12.32 1.84 -20.31
N GLY A 260 -13.07 2.09 -21.38
CA GLY A 260 -13.31 1.15 -22.47
C GLY A 260 -12.77 1.73 -23.78
N ASN A 261 -11.98 0.95 -24.52
CA ASN A 261 -11.32 1.40 -25.74
C ASN A 261 -12.32 1.93 -26.78
N GLN A 262 -12.21 3.22 -27.14
CA GLN A 262 -12.82 3.74 -28.36
C GLN A 262 -11.97 3.28 -29.55
N GLY A 263 -12.31 2.12 -30.12
CA GLY A 263 -11.46 1.46 -31.11
C GLY A 263 -12.13 0.33 -31.92
N THR A 264 -13.46 0.34 -32.06
CA THR A 264 -14.19 -0.64 -32.88
C THR A 264 -15.13 0.05 -33.86
N VAL A 265 -14.87 -0.18 -35.16
CA VAL A 265 -15.80 0.15 -36.25
C VAL A 265 -16.99 -0.81 -36.17
N GLN A 266 -18.21 -0.29 -36.35
CA GLN A 266 -19.41 -1.13 -36.43
C GLN A 266 -19.37 -2.02 -37.68
N VAL A 267 -19.58 -3.32 -37.49
CA VAL A 267 -19.93 -4.28 -38.54
C VAL A 267 -21.09 -5.11 -37.99
N ASP A 268 -22.16 -5.24 -38.78
CA ASP A 268 -23.43 -5.81 -38.30
C ASP A 268 -23.35 -7.30 -37.93
N HIS A 269 -24.16 -7.69 -36.96
CA HIS A 269 -24.39 -9.10 -36.63
C HIS A 269 -25.20 -9.79 -37.74
N GLN A 270 -24.72 -10.96 -38.16
CA GLN A 270 -25.60 -12.08 -38.52
C GLN A 270 -25.20 -13.32 -37.71
N ASP A 271 -26.15 -14.22 -37.57
CA ASP A 271 -26.21 -15.29 -36.58
C ASP A 271 -25.87 -16.65 -37.22
N GLU A 272 -25.00 -17.45 -36.60
CA GLU A 272 -25.14 -18.91 -36.58
C GLU A 272 -24.26 -19.55 -35.47
N SER A 273 -24.40 -20.87 -35.27
CA SER A 273 -24.13 -21.54 -33.99
C SER A 273 -23.16 -22.73 -34.04
N GLN A 274 -22.75 -23.19 -32.85
CA GLN A 274 -22.10 -24.48 -32.48
C GLN A 274 -20.57 -24.50 -32.27
N HIS A 275 -20.17 -25.31 -31.27
CA HIS A 275 -18.81 -25.74 -30.91
C HIS A 275 -18.44 -27.07 -31.62
N PRO A 276 -17.19 -27.63 -31.53
CA PRO A 276 -16.00 -27.22 -30.76
C PRO A 276 -14.65 -27.18 -31.54
N PHE A 277 -13.59 -26.81 -30.83
CA PHE A 277 -12.13 -26.99 -31.10
C PHE A 277 -11.74 -28.40 -31.64
N PRO A 278 -10.53 -28.65 -32.25
CA PRO A 278 -9.23 -28.01 -31.89
C PRO A 278 -8.08 -27.89 -32.96
N LYS A 279 -6.94 -27.33 -32.48
CA LYS A 279 -5.51 -27.53 -32.86
C LYS A 279 -4.74 -26.45 -33.65
N ASN A 280 -3.48 -26.36 -33.23
CA ASN A 280 -2.36 -25.50 -33.64
C ASN A 280 -2.03 -25.52 -35.14
N ASN A 281 -1.40 -24.45 -35.62
CA ASN A 281 0.03 -24.51 -35.98
C ASN A 281 0.67 -23.11 -36.06
N SER A 282 1.99 -23.06 -35.86
CA SER A 282 2.83 -21.88 -36.13
C SER A 282 3.24 -21.84 -37.59
N GLN A 283 3.40 -20.63 -38.16
CA GLN A 283 4.44 -20.37 -39.17
C GLN A 283 4.69 -18.87 -39.34
N ASP A 284 5.95 -18.52 -39.58
CA ASP A 284 6.41 -17.16 -39.85
C ASP A 284 5.98 -16.67 -41.24
N LEU A 285 5.79 -15.35 -41.38
CA LEU A 285 5.93 -14.64 -42.66
C LEU A 285 6.16 -13.15 -42.41
N ALA A 286 7.42 -12.71 -42.48
CA ALA A 286 7.77 -11.30 -42.62
C ALA A 286 7.82 -10.93 -44.10
N TYR A 287 7.42 -9.71 -44.49
CA TYR A 287 7.95 -9.05 -45.70
C TYR A 287 7.68 -7.53 -45.78
N THR A 288 8.78 -6.77 -45.92
CA THR A 288 8.92 -5.45 -46.58
C THR A 288 8.17 -4.20 -46.11
N GLU A 289 8.93 -3.10 -46.13
CA GLU A 289 8.50 -1.71 -45.90
C GLU A 289 8.10 -0.98 -47.21
N ALA A 290 7.85 0.32 -47.07
CA ALA A 290 8.04 1.39 -48.08
C ALA A 290 6.79 1.79 -48.92
N PRO A 291 6.76 3.00 -49.52
CA PRO A 291 6.07 4.11 -48.85
C PRO A 291 5.19 4.98 -49.78
N ASN A 292 4.39 5.87 -49.21
CA ASN A 292 3.80 7.07 -49.85
C ASN A 292 3.02 7.89 -48.80
N VAL A 293 2.76 9.19 -48.94
CA VAL A 293 3.51 10.33 -49.51
C VAL A 293 2.78 11.60 -49.03
N VAL A 294 3.48 12.71 -48.84
CA VAL A 294 2.88 13.98 -48.38
C VAL A 294 1.93 14.57 -49.44
N LYS A 295 0.80 15.12 -48.99
CA LYS A 295 0.12 16.22 -49.68
C LYS A 295 -0.20 17.34 -48.71
N GLU A 296 0.58 18.41 -48.83
CA GLU A 296 0.18 19.74 -48.36
C GLU A 296 -0.93 20.27 -49.28
N GLU A 297 -1.81 21.12 -48.75
CA GLU A 297 -2.40 22.19 -49.55
C GLU A 297 -2.52 23.45 -48.69
N GLU A 298 -2.29 24.61 -49.29
CA GLU A 298 -1.82 25.83 -48.63
C GLU A 298 -2.81 26.98 -48.83
N ARG A 299 -3.03 27.81 -47.79
CA ARG A 299 -3.23 29.26 -47.97
C ARG A 299 -3.09 30.10 -46.72
N VAL A 300 -2.47 31.26 -46.89
CA VAL A 300 -2.26 32.31 -45.86
C VAL A 300 -2.76 33.68 -46.45
N PRO A 301 -2.42 34.89 -45.93
CA PRO A 301 -3.41 35.83 -45.37
C PRO A 301 -3.67 37.11 -46.20
N SER A 302 -4.61 37.97 -45.76
CA SER A 302 -4.46 39.45 -45.85
C SER A 302 -5.50 40.27 -45.04
N GLU A 303 -4.98 41.15 -44.17
CA GLU A 303 -5.41 42.52 -43.80
C GLU A 303 -6.84 43.07 -44.03
N SER A 304 -7.37 43.84 -43.06
CA SER A 304 -7.35 45.34 -43.08
C SER A 304 -8.20 45.99 -41.96
N THR A 305 -7.99 47.29 -41.69
CA THR A 305 -8.75 48.13 -40.72
C THR A 305 -9.12 49.48 -41.36
N PRO A 306 -10.12 50.24 -40.87
CA PRO A 306 -9.76 51.46 -40.10
C PRO A 306 -10.77 52.01 -39.05
N ARG A 307 -10.21 52.56 -37.97
CA ARG A 307 -10.51 53.83 -37.19
C ARG A 307 -11.96 54.34 -36.98
N THR A 308 -12.29 55.04 -35.88
CA THR A 308 -11.44 55.89 -34.98
C THR A 308 -11.62 55.51 -33.48
N SER A 309 -11.64 56.31 -32.39
CA SER A 309 -11.78 57.76 -32.09
C SER A 309 -10.78 58.22 -30.98
N CYS A 310 -11.09 59.26 -30.19
CA CYS A 310 -10.11 60.10 -29.45
C CYS A 310 -10.35 60.30 -27.93
N ASN A 311 -9.25 60.30 -27.14
CA ASN A 311 -8.85 61.17 -25.98
C ASN A 311 -9.79 61.32 -24.73
N GLY A 312 -9.35 61.56 -23.48
CA GLY A 312 -8.01 61.78 -22.85
C GLY A 312 -8.09 61.81 -21.27
N ILE A 313 -6.96 61.91 -20.55
CA ILE A 313 -6.72 61.55 -19.10
C ILE A 313 -5.61 62.50 -18.51
N PRO A 314 -5.35 62.75 -17.17
CA PRO A 314 -5.86 62.29 -15.83
C PRO A 314 -6.39 63.52 -14.97
N PRO A 315 -6.16 63.78 -13.64
CA PRO A 315 -5.80 63.01 -12.39
C PRO A 315 -6.62 63.32 -11.07
N PRO A 316 -6.39 62.60 -9.93
CA PRO A 316 -6.97 62.86 -8.57
C PRO A 316 -5.96 63.31 -7.47
N PRO A 317 -6.40 63.96 -6.34
CA PRO A 317 -5.99 63.48 -4.98
C PRO A 317 -6.87 63.84 -3.72
N GLN A 318 -6.68 63.07 -2.62
CA GLN A 318 -6.66 63.39 -1.15
C GLN A 318 -7.74 64.22 -0.37
N ALA A 319 -8.35 63.57 0.65
CA ALA A 319 -8.47 63.88 2.11
C ALA A 319 -9.10 65.17 2.75
N LEU A 320 -9.72 64.95 3.94
CA LEU A 320 -10.03 65.83 5.12
C LEU A 320 -11.35 66.69 5.23
N ARG A 321 -12.17 66.34 6.25
CA ARG A 321 -12.99 67.08 7.27
C ARG A 321 -13.20 68.64 7.23
N PRO A 322 -14.17 69.23 7.99
CA PRO A 322 -15.42 68.74 8.64
C PRO A 322 -16.64 69.75 8.60
N THR A 323 -17.68 69.54 9.45
CA THR A 323 -18.74 70.50 9.93
C THR A 323 -19.79 71.04 8.92
N SER A 324 -21.04 71.40 9.27
CA SER A 324 -21.87 71.24 10.51
C SER A 324 -23.36 71.55 10.23
N GLY A 325 -24.32 70.93 10.92
CA GLY A 325 -25.75 71.32 10.88
C GLY A 325 -26.67 70.44 11.73
N THR A 326 -27.62 71.03 12.47
CA THR A 326 -28.49 70.38 13.49
C THR A 326 -29.86 71.08 13.58
N GLN A 327 -30.92 70.55 14.21
CA GLN A 327 -31.06 69.35 15.04
C GLN A 327 -31.79 68.21 14.26
N VAL A 328 -32.80 67.44 14.69
CA VAL A 328 -33.70 67.39 15.88
C VAL A 328 -33.97 65.92 16.27
N HIS A 329 -34.32 65.68 17.54
CA HIS A 329 -34.72 64.38 18.13
C HIS A 329 -36.26 64.28 18.34
N PRO A 330 -36.85 63.17 18.84
CA PRO A 330 -36.40 61.76 18.91
C PRO A 330 -37.45 60.70 18.48
N VAL A 331 -37.02 59.49 18.08
CA VAL A 331 -37.72 58.22 18.42
C VAL A 331 -36.69 57.07 18.58
N ASN A 332 -36.80 56.32 19.69
CA ASN A 332 -36.24 54.99 20.00
C ASN A 332 -34.96 54.50 19.30
N ALA A 333 -33.81 54.75 19.92
CA ALA A 333 -32.61 53.94 19.74
C ALA A 333 -32.60 52.76 20.73
N SER A 334 -33.05 51.57 20.30
CA SER A 334 -32.94 50.33 21.11
C SER A 334 -32.85 49.01 20.33
N LEU A 335 -33.05 49.02 19.00
CA LEU A 335 -33.10 47.79 18.19
C LEU A 335 -31.90 47.57 17.25
N LEU A 336 -31.10 48.61 16.96
CA LEU A 336 -29.98 48.53 16.01
C LEU A 336 -28.60 48.35 16.66
N ASP A 337 -28.44 48.74 17.93
CA ASP A 337 -27.16 48.62 18.67
C ASP A 337 -26.79 47.15 19.00
N ASN A 338 -27.77 46.24 18.96
CA ASN A 338 -27.61 44.82 19.28
C ASN A 338 -27.16 43.95 18.09
N ILE A 339 -27.07 44.50 16.88
CA ILE A 339 -26.70 43.74 15.66
C ILE A 339 -25.19 43.87 15.33
N VAL A 340 -24.49 44.84 15.95
CA VAL A 340 -23.06 45.13 15.69
C VAL A 340 -22.19 44.85 16.95
N ARG A 341 -22.69 44.05 17.90
CA ARG A 341 -22.01 43.78 19.19
C ARG A 341 -22.07 42.30 19.62
N SER A 342 -21.73 41.37 18.71
CA SER A 342 -21.83 39.93 19.01
C SER A 342 -20.61 39.05 18.64
N GLU A 343 -19.51 39.59 18.08
CA GLU A 343 -18.32 38.80 17.73
C GLU A 343 -17.18 38.88 18.79
N ASP A 344 -17.13 39.95 19.59
CA ASP A 344 -16.15 40.12 20.67
C ASP A 344 -16.59 39.56 22.04
N ALA A 345 -17.79 38.98 22.14
CA ALA A 345 -18.27 38.37 23.38
C ALA A 345 -17.52 37.06 23.68
N ALA A 346 -16.68 37.07 24.72
CA ALA A 346 -15.86 35.92 25.13
C ALA A 346 -16.72 34.66 25.38
N PRO A 347 -16.50 33.55 24.64
CA PRO A 347 -17.19 32.30 24.91
C PRO A 347 -16.85 31.78 26.32
N ALA A 348 -17.84 31.22 27.02
CA ALA A 348 -17.67 30.78 28.40
C ALA A 348 -16.54 29.75 28.54
N GLY A 349 -15.53 30.06 29.36
CA GLY A 349 -14.36 29.20 29.59
C GLY A 349 -13.30 29.24 28.47
N LYS A 350 -13.34 30.20 27.54
CA LYS A 350 -12.32 30.42 26.51
C LYS A 350 -11.55 31.72 26.75
N VAL A 351 -10.28 31.73 26.37
CA VAL A 351 -9.36 32.87 26.34
C VAL A 351 -8.99 33.23 24.90
N ARG A 352 -8.35 34.39 24.68
CA ARG A 352 -8.01 34.88 23.33
C ARG A 352 -6.56 34.54 22.97
N PHE A 353 -6.39 33.77 21.89
CA PHE A 353 -5.12 33.55 21.19
C PHE A 353 -5.18 34.25 19.84
N LEU A 354 -4.32 35.27 19.61
CA LEU A 354 -4.40 36.16 18.44
C LEU A 354 -5.80 36.78 18.29
N SER A 355 -6.51 36.49 17.20
CA SER A 355 -7.90 36.87 16.92
C SER A 355 -8.92 35.78 17.29
N TYR A 356 -8.48 34.66 17.84
CA TYR A 356 -9.25 33.43 18.01
C TYR A 356 -9.55 33.13 19.49
N TRP A 357 -10.60 32.34 19.74
CA TRP A 357 -10.97 31.89 21.08
C TRP A 357 -10.60 30.41 21.27
N VAL A 358 -9.89 30.08 22.35
CA VAL A 358 -9.41 28.72 22.68
C VAL A 358 -9.45 28.48 24.20
N SER A 359 -9.27 27.24 24.68
CA SER A 359 -9.14 26.95 26.12
C SER A 359 -7.83 27.51 26.68
N SER A 360 -7.77 27.69 28.01
CA SER A 360 -6.57 28.20 28.70
C SER A 360 -5.34 27.32 28.46
N GLU A 361 -5.55 26.00 28.44
CA GLU A 361 -4.53 24.98 28.21
C GLU A 361 -4.00 25.05 26.77
N ALA A 362 -4.91 25.17 25.80
CA ALA A 362 -4.56 25.33 24.40
C ALA A 362 -3.83 26.66 24.15
N SER A 363 -4.29 27.79 24.72
CA SER A 363 -3.65 29.10 24.55
C SER A 363 -2.18 29.07 24.97
N PHE A 364 -1.88 28.51 26.14
CA PHE A 364 -0.51 28.42 26.64
C PHE A 364 0.44 27.64 25.69
N LEU A 365 -0.07 26.57 25.05
CA LEU A 365 0.71 25.80 24.08
C LEU A 365 0.84 26.54 22.73
N LEU A 366 -0.24 27.15 22.24
CA LEU A 366 -0.29 27.88 20.97
C LEU A 366 0.55 29.16 21.00
N GLU A 367 0.52 29.92 22.11
CA GLU A 367 1.41 31.06 22.37
C GLU A 367 2.88 30.64 22.33
N ARG A 368 3.22 29.50 22.93
CA ARG A 368 4.57 28.94 22.91
C ARG A 368 5.01 28.46 21.52
N ILE A 369 4.09 27.94 20.70
CA ILE A 369 4.37 27.61 19.30
C ILE A 369 4.60 28.91 18.50
N HIS A 370 3.70 29.87 18.60
CA HIS A 370 3.79 31.16 17.92
C HIS A 370 5.09 31.91 18.27
N GLY A 371 5.48 31.96 19.55
CA GLY A 371 6.73 32.59 20.00
C GLY A 371 8.03 31.84 19.65
N LEU A 372 7.95 30.68 18.99
CA LEU A 372 9.10 29.92 18.45
C LEU A 372 9.07 29.82 16.91
N HIS A 373 7.87 29.88 16.33
CA HIS A 373 7.58 29.62 14.92
C HIS A 373 6.45 30.57 14.48
N GLU A 374 6.76 31.88 14.40
CA GLU A 374 5.78 32.96 14.19
C GLU A 374 4.89 32.73 12.96
N ASP A 375 5.46 32.22 11.86
CA ASP A 375 4.73 31.94 10.60
C ASP A 375 3.63 30.88 10.71
N THR A 376 3.62 30.04 11.76
CA THR A 376 2.72 28.87 11.90
C THR A 376 1.25 29.21 11.68
N PHE A 377 0.82 30.41 12.07
CA PHE A 377 -0.59 30.84 12.03
C PHE A 377 -0.87 31.94 10.99
N THR A 378 0.13 32.41 10.26
CA THR A 378 0.02 33.58 9.36
C THR A 378 -1.00 33.37 8.23
N ASN A 379 -1.13 32.15 7.72
CA ASN A 379 -2.07 31.80 6.65
C ASN A 379 -3.35 31.11 7.16
N PHE A 380 -3.52 30.97 8.49
CA PHE A 380 -4.66 30.27 9.06
C PHE A 380 -5.96 31.05 8.81
N SER A 381 -6.84 30.51 7.98
CA SER A 381 -8.04 31.21 7.52
C SER A 381 -9.23 30.27 7.39
N MET A 382 -10.17 30.36 8.32
CA MET A 382 -11.39 29.57 8.34
C MET A 382 -12.55 30.42 8.87
N LYS A 383 -13.77 30.22 8.34
CA LYS A 383 -14.96 30.99 8.71
C LYS A 383 -15.76 30.29 9.81
N GLY A 384 -16.18 31.06 10.82
CA GLY A 384 -17.01 30.60 11.94
C GLY A 384 -16.21 30.28 13.20
N GLY A 385 -16.39 31.10 14.24
CA GLY A 385 -15.66 31.01 15.52
C GLY A 385 -15.60 29.60 16.14
N PRO A 386 -16.71 28.87 16.30
CA PRO A 386 -16.70 27.52 16.89
C PRO A 386 -15.81 26.52 16.14
N MET A 387 -15.67 26.66 14.82
CA MET A 387 -14.78 25.80 14.01
C MET A 387 -13.32 26.19 14.22
N GLN A 388 -13.01 27.49 14.28
CA GLN A 388 -11.66 27.99 14.59
C GLN A 388 -11.18 27.47 15.95
N THR A 389 -12.02 27.58 16.99
CA THR A 389 -11.78 27.02 18.33
C THR A 389 -11.50 25.53 18.27
N GLY A 390 -12.38 24.75 17.64
CA GLY A 390 -12.22 23.29 17.56
C GLY A 390 -10.94 22.84 16.86
N VAL A 391 -10.58 23.48 15.74
CA VAL A 391 -9.35 23.15 14.99
C VAL A 391 -8.09 23.51 15.77
N LEU A 392 -8.03 24.68 16.41
CA LEU A 392 -6.87 25.10 17.21
C LEU A 392 -6.70 24.25 18.49
N GLU A 393 -7.80 23.80 19.11
CA GLU A 393 -7.75 22.92 20.28
C GLU A 393 -7.35 21.48 19.91
N VAL A 394 -7.83 20.96 18.76
CA VAL A 394 -7.38 19.67 18.22
C VAL A 394 -5.91 19.73 17.79
N PHE A 395 -5.45 20.85 17.22
CA PHE A 395 -4.03 21.07 16.93
C PHE A 395 -3.18 21.11 18.20
N ALA A 396 -3.61 21.84 19.25
CA ALA A 396 -2.90 21.87 20.52
C ALA A 396 -2.79 20.47 21.15
N SER A 397 -3.89 19.71 21.21
CA SER A 397 -3.88 18.34 21.75
C SER A 397 -3.00 17.38 20.92
N PHE A 398 -2.96 17.56 19.59
CA PHE A 398 -2.06 16.82 18.71
C PHE A 398 -0.58 17.10 19.04
N ILE A 399 -0.19 18.37 19.21
CA ILE A 399 1.18 18.75 19.58
C ILE A 399 1.55 18.24 20.98
N GLU A 400 0.62 18.28 21.94
CA GLU A 400 0.81 17.72 23.27
C GLU A 400 1.05 16.20 23.25
N SER A 401 0.25 15.45 22.47
CA SER A 401 0.49 14.02 22.22
C SER A 401 1.87 13.77 21.59
N MET A 402 2.23 14.55 20.57
CA MET A 402 3.55 14.47 19.93
C MET A 402 4.71 14.81 20.87
N SER A 403 4.49 15.59 21.92
CA SER A 403 5.48 15.91 22.95
C SER A 403 5.64 14.84 24.05
N THR A 404 4.65 13.95 24.18
CA THR A 404 4.60 12.89 25.22
C THR A 404 4.91 11.49 24.68
N ASN A 405 4.70 11.25 23.38
CA ASN A 405 5.10 10.01 22.69
C ASN A 405 6.64 9.88 22.61
N LYS A 406 7.16 8.64 22.61
CA LYS A 406 8.61 8.40 22.50
C LYS A 406 9.05 8.38 21.02
N VAL A 407 10.20 8.98 20.74
CA VAL A 407 10.79 9.12 19.38
C VAL A 407 10.90 7.77 18.63
N ASN A 408 11.10 6.67 19.35
CA ASN A 408 11.27 5.32 18.78
C ASN A 408 9.95 4.66 18.35
N GLU A 409 8.80 5.29 18.60
CA GLU A 409 7.48 4.72 18.33
C GLU A 409 7.02 5.04 16.90
N VAL A 410 7.47 4.21 15.94
CA VAL A 410 7.31 4.44 14.49
C VAL A 410 5.84 4.65 14.09
N GLU A 411 4.89 3.94 14.69
CA GLU A 411 3.47 4.16 14.39
C GLU A 411 2.98 5.56 14.79
N ALA A 412 3.50 6.14 15.87
CA ALA A 412 3.15 7.50 16.29
C ALA A 412 3.68 8.53 15.29
N LEU A 413 4.91 8.33 14.77
CA LEU A 413 5.46 9.13 13.66
C LEU A 413 4.60 9.01 12.39
N GLY A 414 4.13 7.80 12.06
CA GLY A 414 3.24 7.55 10.92
C GLY A 414 1.88 8.23 11.06
N ARG A 415 1.23 8.10 12.22
CA ARG A 415 0.00 8.82 12.57
C ARG A 415 0.18 10.34 12.46
N ALA A 416 1.32 10.87 12.89
CA ALA A 416 1.64 12.29 12.83
C ALA A 416 1.66 12.83 11.39
N VAL A 417 2.34 12.16 10.45
CA VAL A 417 2.41 12.58 9.03
C VAL A 417 1.03 12.73 8.41
N ILE A 418 0.07 11.90 8.80
CA ILE A 418 -1.32 11.96 8.30
C ILE A 418 -2.00 13.23 8.83
N SER A 419 -2.03 13.44 10.15
CA SER A 419 -2.70 14.60 10.76
C SER A 419 -2.09 15.95 10.34
N LEU A 420 -0.77 16.01 10.08
CA LEU A 420 -0.15 17.25 9.57
C LEU A 420 -0.79 17.75 8.28
N LYS A 421 -1.15 16.86 7.34
CA LYS A 421 -1.79 17.26 6.06
C LYS A 421 -3.18 17.86 6.27
N ASP A 422 -3.90 17.47 7.32
CA ASP A 422 -5.24 17.99 7.64
C ASP A 422 -5.15 19.40 8.26
N PHE A 423 -4.09 19.68 9.01
CA PHE A 423 -3.79 21.01 9.55
C PHE A 423 -3.24 21.99 8.49
N GLU A 424 -2.50 21.51 7.50
CA GLU A 424 -2.04 22.36 6.39
C GLU A 424 -3.19 22.79 5.45
N GLN A 425 -4.22 21.95 5.29
CA GLN A 425 -5.43 22.29 4.52
C GLN A 425 -6.24 23.48 5.10
N VAL A 426 -6.06 23.81 6.38
CA VAL A 426 -6.66 24.99 7.03
C VAL A 426 -5.70 26.19 7.14
N GLY A 427 -4.51 26.09 6.55
CA GLY A 427 -3.55 27.19 6.43
C GLY A 427 -2.52 27.31 7.56
N LEU A 428 -2.29 26.27 8.36
CA LEU A 428 -1.18 26.25 9.32
C LEU A 428 0.14 25.91 8.61
N ASP A 429 1.20 26.70 8.83
CA ASP A 429 2.55 26.35 8.34
C ASP A 429 3.25 25.43 9.35
N LEU A 430 3.45 24.18 8.93
CA LEU A 430 4.05 23.13 9.76
C LEU A 430 5.42 22.68 9.24
N SER A 431 6.09 23.52 8.45
CA SER A 431 7.42 23.24 7.87
C SER A 431 8.47 22.92 8.95
N TRP A 432 8.46 23.67 10.07
CA TRP A 432 9.33 23.43 11.23
C TRP A 432 9.07 22.05 11.88
N LEU A 433 7.81 21.62 11.91
CA LEU A 433 7.39 20.37 12.55
C LEU A 433 7.70 19.17 11.65
N LYS A 434 7.52 19.30 10.34
CA LYS A 434 8.00 18.34 9.33
C LYS A 434 9.51 18.13 9.43
N GLN A 435 10.29 19.21 9.44
CA GLN A 435 11.75 19.14 9.57
C GLN A 435 12.18 18.39 10.85
N ARG A 436 11.54 18.67 11.99
CA ARG A 436 11.81 17.96 13.25
C ARG A 436 11.37 16.49 13.21
N LEU A 437 10.28 16.17 12.52
CA LEU A 437 9.79 14.81 12.35
C LEU A 437 10.73 13.98 11.46
N ASP A 438 11.31 14.58 10.43
CA ASP A 438 12.27 13.91 9.53
C ASP A 438 13.65 13.73 10.18
N GLU A 439 14.09 14.66 11.04
CA GLU A 439 15.25 14.43 11.90
C GLU A 439 14.98 13.31 12.92
N ALA A 440 13.79 13.23 13.51
CA ALA A 440 13.40 12.14 14.39
C ALA A 440 13.43 10.76 13.67
N LYS A 441 12.94 10.68 12.43
CA LYS A 441 13.06 9.48 11.56
C LYS A 441 14.53 9.12 11.32
N ARG A 442 15.39 10.11 11.00
CA ARG A 442 16.85 9.92 10.81
C ARG A 442 17.53 9.38 12.07
N VAL A 443 17.23 9.92 13.25
CA VAL A 443 17.78 9.47 14.54
C VAL A 443 17.31 8.05 14.88
N ASN A 444 16.05 7.69 14.58
CA ASN A 444 15.56 6.32 14.79
C ASN A 444 16.26 5.33 13.84
N LYS A 445 16.39 5.67 12.55
CA LYS A 445 17.17 4.92 11.55
C LYS A 445 18.64 4.73 11.96
N CYS A 446 19.23 5.72 12.65
CA CYS A 446 20.57 5.60 13.22
C CYS A 446 20.60 4.62 14.42
N SER A 447 19.61 4.70 15.33
CA SER A 447 19.50 3.83 16.50
C SER A 447 19.38 2.34 16.13
N ASP A 448 18.50 2.01 15.18
CA ASP A 448 18.36 0.63 14.67
C ASP A 448 19.66 0.12 14.03
N SER A 449 20.40 1.00 13.35
CA SER A 449 21.70 0.67 12.75
C SER A 449 22.78 0.38 13.81
N VAL A 450 22.78 1.10 14.94
CA VAL A 450 23.71 0.84 16.06
C VAL A 450 23.40 -0.49 16.73
N VAL A 451 22.14 -0.78 17.05
CA VAL A 451 21.72 -2.07 17.65
C VAL A 451 22.05 -3.25 16.72
N PHE A 452 21.88 -3.07 15.41
CA PHE A 452 22.28 -4.07 14.42
C PHE A 452 23.81 -4.28 14.38
N MET A 453 24.60 -3.21 14.48
CA MET A 453 26.07 -3.29 14.54
C MET A 453 26.59 -3.99 15.80
N GLU A 454 26.01 -3.71 16.97
CA GLU A 454 26.34 -4.40 18.23
C GLU A 454 26.01 -5.90 18.17
N LEU A 455 24.86 -6.25 17.60
CA LEU A 455 24.48 -7.65 17.37
C LEU A 455 25.43 -8.35 16.38
N CYS A 456 25.86 -7.67 15.32
CA CYS A 456 26.84 -8.20 14.36
C CYS A 456 28.23 -8.39 14.98
N ALA A 457 28.69 -7.44 15.80
CA ALA A 457 29.95 -7.55 16.54
C ALA A 457 29.95 -8.77 17.47
N SER A 458 28.85 -8.95 18.23
CA SER A 458 28.66 -10.06 19.15
C SER A 458 28.68 -11.43 18.44
N ASN A 459 27.96 -11.53 17.30
CA ASN A 459 27.95 -12.75 16.48
C ASN A 459 29.34 -13.05 15.86
N LEU A 460 30.08 -12.02 15.44
CA LEU A 460 31.43 -12.16 14.90
C LEU A 460 32.44 -12.64 15.95
N GLU A 461 32.29 -12.23 17.21
CA GLU A 461 33.12 -12.69 18.32
C GLU A 461 32.86 -14.17 18.65
N VAL A 462 31.60 -14.60 18.70
CA VAL A 462 31.24 -16.02 18.85
C VAL A 462 31.77 -16.88 17.69
N ALA A 463 31.67 -16.38 16.44
CA ALA A 463 32.23 -17.06 15.29
C ALA A 463 33.76 -17.21 15.37
N ARG A 464 34.48 -16.16 15.79
CA ARG A 464 35.94 -16.19 16.03
C ARG A 464 36.33 -17.17 17.15
N ALA A 465 35.52 -17.28 18.21
CA ALA A 465 35.73 -18.29 19.24
C ALA A 465 35.60 -19.72 18.69
N ARG A 466 34.54 -20.00 17.91
CA ARG A 466 34.30 -21.29 17.27
C ARG A 466 35.42 -21.71 16.31
N VAL A 467 35.99 -20.76 15.57
CA VAL A 467 37.13 -21.01 14.66
C VAL A 467 38.40 -21.39 15.43
N ARG A 468 38.66 -20.80 16.60
CA ARG A 468 39.80 -21.19 17.47
C ARG A 468 39.63 -22.62 18.00
N GLU A 469 38.45 -22.93 18.55
CA GLU A 469 38.08 -24.28 19.03
C GLU A 469 38.27 -25.36 17.95
N LEU A 470 37.79 -25.12 16.73
CA LEU A 470 37.96 -26.04 15.61
C LEU A 470 39.43 -26.19 15.17
N ASN A 471 40.21 -25.11 15.21
CA ASN A 471 41.63 -25.15 14.85
C ASN A 471 42.47 -25.91 15.90
N GLU A 472 42.18 -25.73 17.19
CA GLU A 472 42.78 -26.50 18.28
C GLU A 472 42.43 -27.99 18.18
N GLY A 473 41.16 -28.31 17.87
CA GLY A 473 40.72 -29.68 17.59
C GLY A 473 41.43 -30.31 16.39
N LEU A 474 41.64 -29.56 15.31
CA LEU A 474 42.37 -30.01 14.12
C LEU A 474 43.85 -30.30 14.42
N ILE A 475 44.51 -29.45 15.21
CA ILE A 475 45.90 -29.66 15.65
C ILE A 475 46.00 -30.95 16.48
N LYS A 476 45.07 -31.16 17.43
CA LYS A 476 45.03 -32.37 18.26
C LYS A 476 44.80 -33.65 17.43
N ALA A 477 43.83 -33.62 16.52
CA ALA A 477 43.54 -34.75 15.63
C ALA A 477 44.73 -35.08 14.70
N LYS A 478 45.46 -34.07 14.20
CA LYS A 478 46.68 -34.29 13.40
C LYS A 478 47.78 -34.97 14.22
N ALA A 479 48.00 -34.54 15.46
CA ALA A 479 48.98 -35.15 16.35
C ALA A 479 48.64 -36.63 16.66
N GLU A 480 47.37 -36.93 16.92
CA GLU A 480 46.90 -38.31 17.14
C GLU A 480 47.08 -39.22 15.91
N VAL A 481 46.87 -38.70 14.70
CA VAL A 481 47.15 -39.44 13.46
C VAL A 481 48.65 -39.69 13.27
N GLU A 482 49.49 -38.69 13.54
CA GLU A 482 50.95 -38.83 13.45
C GLU A 482 51.53 -39.83 14.46
N ASP A 483 50.98 -39.93 15.68
CA ASP A 483 51.42 -40.92 16.67
C ASP A 483 50.99 -42.34 16.29
N ARG A 484 49.74 -42.53 15.84
CA ARG A 484 49.27 -43.85 15.39
C ARG A 484 49.99 -44.36 14.13
N LEU A 485 50.60 -43.46 13.36
CA LEU A 485 51.54 -43.79 12.27
C LEU A 485 52.92 -44.22 12.77
N ARG A 486 53.36 -43.76 13.96
CA ARG A 486 54.62 -44.19 14.60
C ARG A 486 54.51 -45.54 15.31
N GLU A 487 53.32 -45.93 15.75
CA GLU A 487 53.06 -47.22 16.42
C GLU A 487 52.88 -48.42 15.46
N LEU A 488 52.90 -48.22 14.14
CA LEU A 488 52.62 -49.28 13.17
C LEU A 488 53.78 -50.29 13.05
N PRO A 489 53.58 -51.61 13.25
CA PRO A 489 54.68 -52.58 13.22
C PRO A 489 55.29 -52.82 11.82
N ASN A 490 56.62 -52.77 11.73
CA ASN A 490 57.38 -53.06 10.49
C ASN A 490 57.54 -54.57 10.20
N SER A 491 56.43 -55.29 10.02
CA SER A 491 56.31 -56.58 9.32
C SER A 491 54.82 -56.87 9.10
N LEU A 492 54.35 -57.55 8.06
CA LEU A 492 54.95 -58.66 7.30
C LEU A 492 54.83 -58.44 5.77
N GLY A 493 55.67 -59.12 5.00
CA GLY A 493 55.49 -59.28 3.55
C GLY A 493 55.46 -60.75 3.16
N VAL A 494 54.66 -61.08 2.15
CA VAL A 494 54.72 -62.30 1.32
C VAL A 494 54.39 -61.87 -0.12
N ASP A 495 54.92 -62.60 -1.09
CA ASP A 495 54.84 -62.33 -2.54
C ASP A 495 53.41 -62.20 -3.10
N ASP A 496 53.30 -61.43 -4.18
CA ASP A 496 52.39 -61.77 -5.27
C ASP A 496 53.11 -61.57 -6.62
N TYR A 497 53.64 -62.67 -7.16
CA TYR A 497 54.15 -62.74 -8.54
C TYR A 497 52.98 -63.14 -9.44
N ILE A 498 52.95 -62.56 -10.67
CA ILE A 498 52.00 -62.78 -11.78
C ILE A 498 50.95 -61.66 -11.92
N LEU A 499 51.32 -60.60 -12.64
CA LEU A 499 50.59 -60.11 -13.82
C LEU A 499 51.42 -59.06 -14.59
N LYS A 500 52.46 -59.55 -15.25
CA LYS A 500 52.85 -59.00 -16.56
C LYS A 500 52.06 -59.76 -17.64
N ASP A 501 52.00 -59.19 -18.83
CA ASP A 501 51.38 -59.73 -20.06
C ASP A 501 49.86 -59.55 -20.21
N VAL A 502 49.45 -58.28 -20.34
CA VAL A 502 48.65 -57.86 -21.50
C VAL A 502 49.39 -56.68 -22.15
N VAL A 503 49.49 -56.68 -23.48
CA VAL A 503 50.16 -55.67 -24.32
C VAL A 503 49.12 -54.81 -25.03
#